data_AF-A0A3C1CJW2-F1
#
_entry.id   AF-A0A3C1CJW2-F1
#
_cell.length_a   1.000
_cell.length_b   1.000
_cell.length_c   1.000
_cell.angle_alpha   90.00
_cell.angle_beta   90.00
_cell.angle_gamma   90.00
#
_symmetry.space_group_name_H-M   'P 1'
#
loop_
_entity.id
_entity.type
_entity.pdbx_description
1 polymer ?
#
loop_
_entity_poly.entity_id
_entity_poly.type
_entity_poly.pdbx_seq_one_letter_code
_entity_poly.pdbx_strand_id
1 'polypeptide(L)'
;IKIERPDREAAAQIFSRYLTGELPLDRQEVDRLGGGDPNKTVQAMIEETVAEMYRADEENKFLEVTYQNGDKEVLYFRDFASGAMIENIVRRAKKLAIKRSIAGEGDGVRTADLVQSIRREYKENEDLPNTTNPDDWARISGKKGERIVYVRTLLADTEETRGGRSIERVGTGQYL
;
A
#
# COMPACT_ATOMS: atom_id res chain seq x y z
N ILE A 1 2.14 6.53 -24.57
CA ILE A 1 3.18 6.46 -23.52
C ILE A 1 2.67 5.53 -22.43
N LYS A 2 3.40 4.46 -22.09
CA LYS A 2 3.01 3.53 -21.02
C LYS A 2 3.49 4.12 -19.68
N ILE A 3 2.56 4.28 -18.74
CA ILE A 3 2.89 4.66 -17.36
C ILE A 3 2.97 3.37 -16.54
N GLU A 4 4.08 3.19 -15.84
CA GLU A 4 4.33 2.03 -14.98
C GLU A 4 4.02 2.37 -13.52
N ARG A 5 3.85 1.33 -12.69
CA ARG A 5 3.65 1.52 -11.26
C ARG A 5 4.96 2.03 -10.64
N PRO A 6 4.90 2.88 -9.61
CA PRO A 6 6.10 3.43 -8.99
C PRO A 6 6.91 2.32 -8.33
N ASP A 7 8.22 2.34 -8.55
CA ASP A 7 9.19 1.65 -7.70
C ASP A 7 9.43 2.43 -6.39
N ARG A 8 10.39 1.98 -5.57
CA ARG A 8 10.72 2.62 -4.29
C ARG A 8 11.13 4.09 -4.47
N GLU A 9 11.94 4.39 -5.47
CA GLU A 9 12.44 5.75 -5.71
C GLU A 9 11.32 6.67 -6.20
N ALA A 10 10.52 6.20 -7.15
CA ALA A 10 9.35 6.91 -7.64
C ALA A 10 8.31 7.11 -6.54
N ALA A 11 8.09 6.12 -5.67
CA ALA A 11 7.19 6.26 -4.52
C ALA A 11 7.67 7.34 -3.55
N ALA A 12 8.97 7.36 -3.22
CA ALA A 12 9.55 8.41 -2.37
C ALA A 12 9.36 9.81 -2.99
N GLN A 13 9.54 9.93 -4.31
CA GLN A 13 9.29 11.19 -5.04
C GLN A 13 7.81 11.59 -5.03
N ILE A 14 6.89 10.64 -5.06
CA ILE A 14 5.45 10.92 -4.95
C ILE A 14 5.13 11.37 -3.53
N PHE A 15 5.63 10.67 -2.51
CA PHE A 15 5.44 11.05 -1.11
C PHE A 15 5.91 12.48 -0.82
N SER A 16 7.07 12.90 -1.37
CA SER A 16 7.61 14.25 -1.16
C SER A 16 6.76 15.37 -1.77
N ARG A 17 5.82 15.06 -2.67
CA ARG A 17 4.82 16.04 -3.15
C ARG A 17 3.73 16.32 -2.12
N TYR A 18 3.46 15.36 -1.23
CA TYR A 18 2.34 15.43 -0.29
C TYR A 18 2.77 15.61 1.17
N LEU A 19 4.00 15.22 1.51
CA LEU A 19 4.63 15.37 2.82
C LEU A 19 5.81 16.34 2.67
N THR A 20 5.68 17.55 3.24
CA THR A 20 6.67 18.63 3.18
C THR A 20 7.01 19.13 4.57
N GLY A 21 8.16 19.79 4.74
CA GLY A 21 8.59 20.36 6.03
C GLY A 21 7.73 21.52 6.53
N GLU A 22 6.80 22.03 5.72
CA GLU A 22 5.82 23.05 6.11
C GLU A 22 4.61 22.45 6.85
N LEU A 23 4.42 21.14 6.76
CA LEU A 23 3.34 20.48 7.50
C LEU A 23 3.66 20.46 9.00
N PRO A 24 2.63 20.53 9.86
CA PRO A 24 2.83 20.27 11.28
C PRO A 24 3.35 18.84 11.48
N LEU A 25 4.59 18.73 11.95
CA LEU A 25 5.23 17.47 12.33
C LEU A 25 5.27 17.38 13.86
N ASP A 26 5.22 16.17 14.39
CA ASP A 26 5.42 15.97 15.82
C ASP A 26 6.84 16.40 16.21
N ARG A 27 6.94 17.20 17.29
CA ARG A 27 8.22 17.77 17.72
C ARG A 27 9.25 16.71 18.07
N GLN A 28 8.84 15.59 18.66
CA GLN A 28 9.76 14.51 19.02
C GLN A 28 10.32 13.83 17.77
N GLU A 29 9.52 13.70 16.71
CA GLU A 29 10.01 13.20 15.43
C GLU A 29 11.03 14.17 14.82
N VAL A 30 10.76 15.49 14.90
CA VAL A 30 11.68 16.51 14.39
C VAL A 30 13.03 16.47 15.10
N ASP A 31 13.00 16.35 16.42
CA ASP A 31 14.23 16.26 17.23
C ASP A 31 14.96 14.94 16.98
N ARG A 32 14.25 13.81 16.94
CA ARG A 32 14.83 12.45 16.82
C ARG A 32 15.35 12.11 15.43
N LEU A 33 14.55 12.37 14.39
CA LEU A 33 14.85 11.98 13.01
C LEU A 33 15.57 13.09 12.24
N GLY A 34 15.16 14.34 12.45
CA GLY A 34 15.70 15.49 11.73
C GLY A 34 16.84 16.22 12.43
N GLY A 35 17.09 15.94 13.72
CA GLY A 35 18.02 16.73 14.53
C GLY A 35 17.60 18.19 14.64
N GLY A 36 16.29 18.47 14.67
CA GLY A 36 15.72 19.81 14.68
C GLY A 36 15.36 20.38 13.29
N ASP A 37 15.68 19.68 12.19
CA ASP A 37 15.35 20.10 10.82
C ASP A 37 14.08 19.38 10.30
N PRO A 38 12.97 20.11 10.07
CA PRO A 38 11.72 19.52 9.57
C PRO A 38 11.87 18.84 8.21
N ASN A 39 12.73 19.34 7.32
CA ASN A 39 12.88 18.74 5.98
C ASN A 39 13.61 17.40 6.06
N LYS A 40 14.65 17.30 6.91
CA LYS A 40 15.33 16.02 7.18
C LYS A 40 14.40 15.03 7.85
N THR A 41 13.54 15.51 8.76
CA THR A 41 12.50 14.70 9.41
C THR A 41 11.59 14.07 8.37
N VAL A 42 11.04 14.89 7.47
CA VAL A 42 10.17 14.43 6.38
C VAL A 42 10.88 13.41 5.50
N GLN A 43 12.14 13.67 5.13
CA GLN A 43 12.92 12.72 4.34
C GLN A 43 13.02 11.36 5.05
N ALA A 44 13.39 11.33 6.33
CA ALA A 44 13.48 10.10 7.11
C ALA A 44 12.13 9.39 7.25
N MET A 45 11.04 10.15 7.47
CA MET A 45 9.68 9.60 7.53
C MET A 45 9.28 8.95 6.21
N ILE A 46 9.62 9.55 5.06
CA ILE A 46 9.36 9.00 3.73
C ILE A 46 10.16 7.71 3.53
N GLU A 47 11.45 7.72 3.87
CA GLU A 47 12.32 6.55 3.76
C GLU A 47 11.78 5.37 4.56
N GLU A 48 11.38 5.59 5.82
CA GLU A 48 10.78 4.55 6.67
C GLU A 48 9.43 4.06 6.11
N THR A 49 8.58 4.97 5.66
CA THR A 49 7.26 4.64 5.08
C THR A 49 7.39 3.82 3.80
N VAL A 50 8.31 4.20 2.90
CA VAL A 50 8.58 3.45 1.66
C VAL A 50 9.25 2.11 1.96
N ALA A 51 10.13 2.04 2.96
CA ALA A 51 10.72 0.79 3.40
C ALA A 51 9.64 -0.21 3.85
N GLU A 52 8.67 0.26 4.65
CA GLU A 52 7.52 -0.54 5.10
C GLU A 52 6.64 -1.00 3.94
N MET A 53 6.26 -0.06 3.06
CA MET A 53 5.36 -0.30 1.93
C MET A 53 5.93 -1.33 0.92
N TYR A 54 7.26 -1.45 0.81
CA TYR A 54 7.91 -2.35 -0.13
C TYR A 54 8.55 -3.59 0.52
N ARG A 55 8.35 -3.79 1.82
CA ARG A 55 8.87 -4.94 2.57
C ARG A 55 8.28 -6.26 2.04
N ALA A 56 9.11 -7.30 2.00
CA ALA A 56 8.86 -8.57 1.34
C ALA A 56 8.57 -9.70 2.34
N ASP A 57 7.75 -9.44 3.35
CA ASP A 57 7.48 -10.35 4.45
C ASP A 57 6.06 -10.92 4.41
N GLU A 58 5.80 -11.89 5.28
CA GLU A 58 4.51 -12.58 5.36
C GLU A 58 3.34 -11.61 5.60
N GLU A 59 3.55 -10.56 6.39
CA GLU A 59 2.53 -9.53 6.67
C GLU A 59 2.13 -8.72 5.43
N ASN A 60 3.02 -8.64 4.44
CA ASN A 60 2.81 -7.86 3.22
C ASN A 60 2.41 -8.71 2.01
N LYS A 61 2.20 -10.02 2.19
CA LYS A 61 1.57 -10.86 1.17
C LYS A 61 0.14 -10.39 0.97
N PHE A 62 -0.28 -10.30 -0.29
CA PHE A 62 -1.61 -9.84 -0.61
C PHE A 62 -2.41 -10.93 -1.32
N LEU A 63 -1.86 -11.49 -2.40
CA LEU A 63 -2.58 -12.46 -3.22
C LEU A 63 -1.70 -13.66 -3.57
N GLU A 64 -2.33 -14.83 -3.61
CA GLU A 64 -1.82 -15.99 -4.33
C GLU A 64 -2.62 -16.16 -5.62
N VAL A 65 -1.90 -16.20 -6.72
CA VAL A 65 -2.43 -16.43 -8.05
C VAL A 65 -2.06 -17.85 -8.47
N THR A 66 -3.02 -18.60 -9.00
CA THR A 66 -2.77 -19.89 -9.65
C THR A 66 -3.01 -19.78 -11.15
N TYR A 67 -2.03 -20.22 -11.92
CA TYR A 67 -2.06 -20.23 -13.38
C TYR A 67 -2.66 -21.53 -13.93
N GLN A 68 -3.07 -21.52 -15.19
CA GLN A 68 -3.66 -22.68 -15.87
C GLN A 68 -2.71 -23.88 -15.94
N ASN A 69 -1.40 -23.63 -16.00
CA ASN A 69 -0.37 -24.66 -15.95
C ASN A 69 -0.18 -25.28 -14.54
N GLY A 70 -0.85 -24.76 -13.51
CA GLY A 70 -0.76 -25.21 -12.12
C GLY A 70 0.23 -24.43 -11.25
N ASP A 71 1.02 -23.51 -11.83
CA ASP A 71 1.97 -22.70 -11.08
C ASP A 71 1.25 -21.75 -10.13
N LYS A 72 1.92 -21.44 -9.02
CA LYS A 72 1.44 -20.48 -8.01
C LYS A 72 2.45 -19.36 -7.83
N GLU A 73 1.94 -18.14 -7.73
CA GLU A 73 2.75 -16.95 -7.49
C GLU A 73 2.12 -16.10 -6.39
N VAL A 74 2.96 -15.64 -5.46
CA VAL A 74 2.56 -14.77 -4.36
C VAL A 74 2.96 -13.34 -4.70
N LEU A 75 1.96 -12.47 -4.70
CA LEU A 75 2.14 -11.03 -4.90
C LEU A 75 2.08 -10.31 -3.56
N TYR A 76 2.86 -9.25 -3.45
CA TYR A 76 2.96 -8.40 -2.27
C TYR A 76 2.29 -7.06 -2.56
N PHE A 77 1.89 -6.32 -1.52
CA PHE A 77 1.27 -5.00 -1.71
C PHE A 77 2.09 -4.02 -2.55
N ARG A 78 3.43 -4.12 -2.50
CA ARG A 78 4.34 -3.32 -3.32
C ARG A 78 4.08 -3.42 -4.82
N ASP A 79 3.58 -4.56 -5.28
CA ASP A 79 3.31 -4.83 -6.69
C ASP A 79 2.06 -4.06 -7.18
N PHE A 80 1.29 -3.50 -6.24
CA PHE A 80 0.07 -2.72 -6.46
C PHE A 80 0.23 -1.24 -6.13
N ALA A 81 1.45 -0.81 -5.80
CA ALA A 81 1.74 0.59 -5.55
C ALA A 81 1.20 1.49 -6.68
N SER A 82 0.64 2.63 -6.29
CA SER A 82 0.15 3.65 -7.23
C SER A 82 0.20 5.04 -6.60
N GLY A 83 0.26 6.08 -7.43
CA GLY A 83 0.25 7.46 -6.94
C GLY A 83 -1.01 7.79 -6.12
N ALA A 84 -2.18 7.29 -6.54
CA ALA A 84 -3.43 7.48 -5.82
C ALA A 84 -3.43 6.79 -4.44
N MET A 85 -2.86 5.59 -4.35
CA MET A 85 -2.69 4.89 -3.07
C MET A 85 -1.76 5.68 -2.13
N ILE A 86 -0.64 6.18 -2.64
CA ILE A 86 0.30 7.01 -1.85
C ILE A 86 -0.38 8.29 -1.35
N GLU A 87 -1.14 8.97 -2.21
CA GLU A 87 -1.92 10.15 -1.81
C GLU A 87 -2.95 9.81 -0.71
N ASN A 88 -3.67 8.70 -0.85
CA ASN A 88 -4.64 8.24 0.14
C ASN A 88 -3.97 7.95 1.49
N ILE A 89 -2.80 7.31 1.50
CA ILE A 89 -2.01 7.04 2.70
C ILE A 89 -1.66 8.36 3.40
N VAL A 90 -1.12 9.35 2.67
CA VAL A 90 -0.76 10.65 3.26
C VAL A 90 -1.99 11.39 3.79
N ARG A 91 -3.10 11.39 3.03
CA ARG A 91 -4.37 12.01 3.46
C ARG A 91 -4.88 11.37 4.75
N ARG A 92 -4.80 10.05 4.86
CA ARG A 92 -5.21 9.29 6.04
C ARG A 92 -4.30 9.56 7.24
N ALA A 93 -2.99 9.64 7.04
CA ALA A 93 -2.04 9.97 8.09
C ALA A 93 -2.30 11.37 8.67
N LYS A 94 -2.55 12.37 7.81
CA LYS A 94 -2.96 13.71 8.23
C LYS A 94 -4.25 13.69 9.06
N LYS A 95 -5.23 12.87 8.66
CA LYS A 95 -6.48 12.71 9.41
C LYS A 95 -6.26 12.07 10.79
N LEU A 96 -5.35 11.10 10.90
CA LEU A 96 -4.97 10.49 12.19
C LEU A 96 -4.30 11.50 13.11
N ALA A 97 -3.36 12.30 12.59
CA ALA A 97 -2.72 13.36 13.35
C ALA A 97 -3.72 14.40 13.88
N ILE A 98 -4.68 14.83 13.05
CA ILE A 98 -5.76 15.76 13.49
C ILE A 98 -6.61 15.13 14.59
N LYS A 99 -6.99 13.86 14.45
CA LYS A 99 -7.77 13.16 15.49
C LYS A 99 -7.02 13.08 16.82
N ARG A 100 -5.71 12.79 16.77
CA ARG A 100 -4.84 12.73 17.94
C ARG A 100 -4.72 14.10 18.62
N SER A 101 -4.54 15.16 17.84
CA SER A 101 -4.49 16.53 18.32
C SER A 101 -5.78 16.92 19.06
N ILE A 102 -6.94 16.62 18.47
CA ILE A 102 -8.26 16.87 19.09
C ILE A 102 -8.43 16.06 20.40
N ALA A 103 -7.86 14.86 20.48
CA ALA A 103 -7.89 14.02 21.66
C ALA A 103 -6.89 14.45 22.76
N GLY A 104 -6.04 15.46 22.51
CA GLY A 104 -5.00 15.89 23.46
C GLY A 104 -3.82 14.94 23.58
N GLU A 105 -3.63 14.04 22.61
CA GLU A 105 -2.60 13.00 22.58
C GLU A 105 -1.31 13.45 21.82
N GLY A 106 -1.27 14.72 21.43
CA GLY A 106 -0.14 15.39 20.79
C GLY A 106 -0.40 15.79 19.33
N ASP A 107 0.33 16.81 18.90
CA ASP A 107 0.14 17.50 17.63
C ASP A 107 1.14 17.07 16.55
N GLY A 108 0.79 17.34 15.30
CA GLY A 108 1.63 17.09 14.14
C GLY A 108 1.65 15.63 13.68
N VAL A 109 2.09 15.40 12.45
CA VAL A 109 2.16 14.05 11.84
C VAL A 109 3.36 13.29 12.41
N ARG A 110 3.15 12.00 12.74
CA ARG A 110 4.18 11.05 13.19
C ARG A 110 4.43 9.98 12.15
N THR A 111 5.58 9.30 12.22
CA THR A 111 5.83 8.15 11.33
C THR A 111 4.82 7.03 11.56
N ALA A 112 4.40 6.86 12.82
CA ALA A 112 3.35 5.91 13.20
C ALA A 112 2.02 6.16 12.47
N ASP A 113 1.66 7.41 12.16
CA ASP A 113 0.43 7.72 11.40
C ASP A 113 0.52 7.23 9.96
N LEU A 114 1.70 7.33 9.34
CA LEU A 114 1.97 6.86 7.97
C LEU A 114 1.94 5.33 7.93
N VAL A 115 2.64 4.66 8.84
CA VAL A 115 2.66 3.19 8.93
C VAL A 115 1.26 2.63 9.22
N GLN A 116 0.52 3.24 10.15
CA GLN A 116 -0.87 2.84 10.40
C GLN A 116 -1.76 3.08 9.16
N SER A 117 -1.48 4.14 8.41
CA SER A 117 -2.25 4.45 7.20
C SER A 117 -1.99 3.48 6.07
N ILE A 118 -0.75 2.98 5.91
CA ILE A 118 -0.42 1.88 4.98
C ILE A 118 -1.30 0.66 5.28
N ARG A 119 -1.29 0.19 6.53
CA ARG A 119 -2.07 -1.00 6.94
C ARG A 119 -3.56 -0.84 6.72
N ARG A 120 -4.10 0.35 6.99
CA ARG A 120 -5.53 0.64 6.74
C ARG A 120 -5.86 0.73 5.26
N GLU A 121 -4.99 1.31 4.45
CA GLU A 121 -5.16 1.38 3.00
C GLU A 121 -5.17 -0.03 2.40
N TYR A 122 -4.28 -0.89 2.87
CA TYR A 122 -4.22 -2.29 2.47
C TYR A 122 -5.50 -3.03 2.85
N LYS A 123 -5.94 -2.90 4.11
CA LYS A 123 -7.20 -3.48 4.58
C LYS A 123 -8.42 -3.05 3.77
N GLU A 124 -8.51 -1.79 3.38
CA GLU A 124 -9.64 -1.31 2.57
C GLU A 124 -9.56 -1.76 1.11
N ASN A 125 -8.36 -2.01 0.58
CA ASN A 125 -8.18 -2.61 -0.74
C ASN A 125 -8.41 -4.14 -0.75
N GLU A 126 -8.39 -4.80 0.42
CA GLU A 126 -8.77 -6.22 0.57
C GLU A 126 -10.27 -6.44 0.34
N ASP A 127 -11.11 -5.50 0.76
CA ASP A 127 -12.58 -5.60 0.72
C ASP A 127 -13.19 -5.33 -0.67
N LEU A 128 -12.36 -5.08 -1.69
CA LEU A 128 -12.79 -4.85 -3.08
C LEU A 128 -12.53 -6.07 -3.98
N PRO A 129 -13.40 -7.10 -3.97
CA PRO A 129 -13.32 -8.24 -4.89
C PRO A 129 -13.67 -7.88 -6.35
N ASN A 130 -14.02 -6.61 -6.63
CA ASN A 130 -14.57 -6.19 -7.93
C ASN A 130 -13.62 -5.33 -8.79
N THR A 131 -12.41 -4.99 -8.32
CA THR A 131 -11.51 -4.09 -9.06
C THR A 131 -10.29 -4.78 -9.67
N THR A 132 -10.08 -6.06 -9.42
CA THR A 132 -8.96 -6.78 -10.04
C THR A 132 -9.30 -7.27 -11.43
N ASN A 133 -9.29 -6.30 -12.35
CA ASN A 133 -9.36 -6.50 -13.77
C ASN A 133 -8.23 -7.45 -14.22
N PRO A 134 -8.54 -8.54 -14.96
CA PRO A 134 -7.57 -9.39 -15.66
C PRO A 134 -6.42 -8.66 -16.35
N ASP A 135 -6.65 -7.47 -16.90
CA ASP A 135 -5.63 -6.67 -17.57
C ASP A 135 -4.61 -6.06 -16.61
N ASP A 136 -5.02 -5.69 -15.39
CA ASP A 136 -4.09 -5.22 -14.36
C ASP A 136 -3.15 -6.36 -13.94
N TRP A 137 -3.61 -7.62 -14.02
CA TRP A 137 -2.79 -8.81 -13.75
C TRP A 137 -1.75 -9.11 -14.82
N ALA A 138 -2.15 -9.03 -16.09
CA ALA A 138 -1.23 -9.18 -17.21
C ALA A 138 -0.09 -8.13 -17.13
N ARG A 139 -0.36 -6.97 -16.53
CA ARG A 139 0.60 -5.89 -16.34
C ARG A 139 1.51 -6.08 -15.14
N ILE A 140 1.01 -6.65 -14.03
CA ILE A 140 1.77 -6.87 -12.78
C ILE A 140 2.67 -8.09 -12.89
N SER A 141 2.17 -9.24 -13.38
CA SER A 141 2.94 -10.48 -13.39
C SER A 141 4.10 -10.50 -14.39
N GLY A 142 4.10 -9.61 -15.40
CA GLY A 142 5.08 -9.60 -16.49
C GLY A 142 5.07 -10.87 -17.37
N LYS A 143 4.42 -11.95 -16.93
CA LYS A 143 4.24 -13.23 -17.63
C LYS A 143 3.14 -13.07 -18.67
N LYS A 144 3.58 -12.58 -19.83
CA LYS A 144 2.76 -12.45 -21.03
C LYS A 144 2.43 -13.86 -21.56
N GLY A 145 1.33 -14.48 -21.11
CA GLY A 145 0.77 -15.66 -21.77
C GLY A 145 0.05 -16.69 -20.90
N GLU A 146 0.28 -16.71 -19.59
CA GLU A 146 -0.34 -17.73 -18.72
C GLU A 146 -1.68 -17.23 -18.15
N ARG A 147 -2.76 -17.96 -18.44
CA ARG A 147 -4.10 -17.62 -17.98
C ARG A 147 -4.23 -17.90 -16.49
N ILE A 148 -4.69 -16.91 -15.73
CA ILE A 148 -5.02 -17.08 -14.32
C ILE A 148 -6.32 -17.87 -14.19
N VAL A 149 -6.31 -18.94 -13.41
CA VAL A 149 -7.50 -19.78 -13.15
C VAL A 149 -8.06 -19.60 -11.75
N TYR A 150 -7.26 -19.12 -10.81
CA TYR A 150 -7.68 -18.91 -9.43
C TYR A 150 -6.86 -17.79 -8.76
N VAL A 151 -7.53 -16.99 -7.94
CA VAL A 151 -6.91 -15.93 -7.12
C VAL A 151 -7.48 -16.06 -5.70
N ARG A 152 -6.61 -16.04 -4.68
CA ARG A 152 -7.01 -15.95 -3.27
C ARG A 152 -6.23 -14.85 -2.55
N THR A 153 -6.86 -14.22 -1.59
CA THR A 153 -6.19 -13.31 -0.65
C THR A 153 -5.40 -14.10 0.39
N LEU A 154 -4.18 -13.64 0.68
CA LEU A 154 -3.30 -14.20 1.69
C LEU A 154 -3.21 -13.20 2.84
N LEU A 155 -4.14 -13.27 3.78
CA LEU A 155 -4.08 -12.43 4.98
C LEU A 155 -3.36 -13.17 6.10
N ALA A 156 -2.54 -12.44 6.87
CA ALA A 156 -2.05 -12.91 8.16
C ALA A 156 -3.28 -13.14 9.07
N ASP A 157 -3.45 -14.37 9.54
CA ASP A 157 -4.57 -14.82 10.37
C ASP A 157 -4.82 -13.89 11.57
N THR A 158 -5.81 -13.00 11.46
CA THR A 158 -6.64 -12.64 12.61
C THR A 158 -7.75 -13.69 12.70
N GLU A 159 -7.85 -14.36 13.85
CA GLU A 159 -8.59 -15.61 14.13
C GLU A 159 -10.06 -15.75 13.63
N GLU A 160 -10.65 -14.73 13.00
CA GLU A 160 -12.04 -14.75 12.54
C GLU A 160 -12.25 -15.20 11.09
N THR A 161 -11.21 -15.35 10.26
CA THR A 161 -11.38 -15.68 8.82
C THR A 161 -10.83 -17.07 8.45
N ARG A 162 -11.36 -18.12 9.09
CA ARG A 162 -11.25 -19.51 8.57
C ARG A 162 -12.15 -19.68 7.33
N GLY A 163 -11.80 -19.01 6.24
CA GLY A 163 -12.59 -19.03 5.03
C GLY A 163 -12.09 -17.96 4.06
N GLY A 164 -10.89 -18.17 3.50
CA GLY A 164 -10.40 -17.34 2.40
C GLY A 164 -11.48 -17.21 1.33
N ARG A 165 -11.95 -15.98 1.09
CA ARG A 165 -13.01 -15.71 0.13
C ARG A 165 -12.46 -15.94 -1.28
N SER A 166 -12.84 -17.07 -1.87
CA SER A 166 -12.54 -17.39 -3.27
C SER A 166 -13.31 -16.44 -4.19
N ILE A 167 -12.60 -15.71 -5.05
CA ILE A 167 -13.24 -14.97 -6.13
C ILE A 167 -13.67 -15.99 -7.19
N GLU A 168 -14.97 -16.16 -7.36
CA GLU A 168 -15.55 -17.08 -8.33
C GLU A 168 -15.35 -16.55 -9.76
N ARG A 169 -14.97 -17.46 -10.66
CA ARG A 169 -14.64 -17.31 -12.09
C ARG A 169 -14.96 -15.94 -12.71
N VAL A 170 -13.92 -15.23 -13.14
CA VAL A 170 -14.04 -14.12 -14.10
C VAL A 170 -14.51 -14.70 -15.44
N GLY A 171 -15.82 -14.67 -15.66
CA GLY A 171 -16.43 -14.91 -16.97
C GLY A 171 -16.08 -13.75 -17.88
N THR A 172 -15.27 -14.00 -18.90
CA THR A 172 -14.99 -13.04 -19.97
C THR A 172 -16.30 -12.67 -20.65
N GLY A 173 -16.77 -11.44 -20.40
CA GLY A 173 -17.86 -10.82 -21.14
C GLY A 173 -17.53 -10.80 -22.62
N GLN A 174 -18.35 -11.50 -23.39
CA GLN A 174 -18.24 -11.68 -24.83
C GLN A 174 -18.77 -10.41 -25.51
N TYR A 175 -17.89 -9.57 -26.02
CA TYR A 175 -18.29 -8.50 -26.94
C TYR A 175 -18.50 -9.11 -28.33
N LEU A 176 -19.76 -9.12 -28.77
CA LEU A 176 -20.17 -9.28 -30.17
C LEU A 176 -20.05 -7.92 -30.88
#